data_AF-R3W2W8-F1
#
_entry.id   AF-R3W2W8-F1
#
_cell.length_a   1.000
_cell.length_b   1.000
_cell.length_c   1.000
_cell.angle_alpha   90.00
_cell.angle_beta   90.00
_cell.angle_gamma   90.00
#
_symmetry.space_group_name_H-M   'P 1'
#
loop_
_entity.id
_entity.type
_entity.pdbx_description
1 polymer ?
#
loop_
_entity_poly.entity_id
_entity_poly.type
_entity_poly.pdbx_seq_one_letter_code
_entity_poly.pdbx_strand_id
1 'polypeptide(L)'
;MSEARLDLTIKGKKKTFVQDHIPYRKALDYTKGEAELWQKDDKGNEVPPKQHELDEYRVRFVANLFDDEDVTEDTVLDGLDAEEASKVISDLIMYRVLGYKKEESDQEATKK
;
A
#
# COMPACT_ATOMS: atom_id res chain seq x y z
N MET A 1 9.13 11.64 -13.23
CA MET A 1 9.01 10.57 -12.21
C MET A 1 8.13 11.15 -11.12
N SER A 2 6.93 10.65 -10.90
CA SER A 2 6.16 11.01 -9.71
C SER A 2 6.91 10.50 -8.46
N GLU A 3 6.69 11.10 -7.30
CA GLU A 3 7.17 10.67 -5.98
C GLU A 3 6.09 9.78 -5.31
N ALA A 4 6.45 8.91 -4.36
CA ALA A 4 5.44 8.28 -3.51
C ALA A 4 5.05 9.26 -2.40
N ARG A 5 3.75 9.48 -2.22
CA ARG A 5 3.22 10.44 -1.25
C ARG A 5 2.16 9.77 -0.38
N LEU A 6 2.24 10.00 0.92
CA LEU A 6 1.31 9.49 1.90
C LEU A 6 0.87 10.62 2.82
N ASP A 7 -0.42 10.93 2.81
CA ASP A 7 -1.02 11.96 3.67
C ASP A 7 -1.74 11.26 4.83
N LEU A 8 -1.31 11.50 6.07
CA LEU A 8 -1.84 10.88 7.29
C LEU A 8 -2.37 11.93 8.27
N THR A 9 -3.42 11.59 9.02
CA THR A 9 -3.90 12.39 10.15
C THR A 9 -3.30 11.87 11.45
N ILE A 10 -2.28 12.56 11.98
CA ILE A 10 -1.62 12.17 13.24
C ILE A 10 -2.04 13.16 14.32
N LYS A 11 -2.71 12.66 15.37
CA LYS A 11 -3.21 13.48 16.50
C LYS A 11 -4.07 14.66 16.03
N GLY A 12 -4.94 14.41 15.04
CA GLY A 12 -5.83 15.42 14.44
C GLY A 12 -5.15 16.43 13.51
N LYS A 13 -3.85 16.26 13.20
CA LYS A 13 -3.12 17.11 12.25
C LYS A 13 -2.74 16.32 11.01
N LYS A 14 -3.00 16.89 9.85
CA LYS A 14 -2.53 16.33 8.57
C LYS A 14 -1.01 16.48 8.48
N LYS A 15 -0.32 15.38 8.20
CA LYS A 15 1.10 15.30 7.83
C LYS A 15 1.22 14.65 6.46
N THR A 16 2.20 15.09 5.68
CA THR A 16 2.51 14.54 4.36
C THR A 16 3.92 13.97 4.39
N PHE A 17 4.04 12.72 3.97
CA PHE A 17 5.30 12.00 3.84
C PHE A 17 5.57 11.74 2.36
N VAL A 18 6.83 11.89 1.95
CA VAL A 18 7.24 11.77 0.55
C VAL A 18 8.47 10.87 0.46
N GLN A 19 8.47 9.98 -0.52
CA GLN A 19 9.59 9.11 -0.87
C GLN A 19 9.87 9.23 -2.39
N ASP A 20 11.02 9.79 -2.73
CA ASP A 20 11.39 10.04 -4.13
C ASP A 20 11.85 8.79 -4.87
N HIS A 21 12.65 7.96 -4.19
CA HIS A 21 13.24 6.77 -4.76
C HIS A 21 12.77 5.52 -4.04
N ILE A 22 12.13 4.63 -4.80
CA ILE A 22 11.78 3.28 -4.35
C ILE A 22 12.71 2.31 -5.08
N PRO A 23 13.62 1.61 -4.38
CA PRO A 23 14.51 0.67 -5.02
C PRO A 23 13.73 -0.55 -5.51
N TYR A 24 14.13 -1.12 -6.65
CA TYR A 24 13.49 -2.31 -7.22
C TYR A 24 13.41 -3.50 -6.24
N ARG A 25 14.33 -3.57 -5.26
CA ARG A 25 14.25 -4.55 -4.17
C ARG A 25 12.91 -4.53 -3.45
N LYS A 26 12.31 -3.35 -3.21
CA LYS A 26 10.99 -3.24 -2.57
C LYS A 26 9.88 -3.89 -3.38
N ALA A 27 9.96 -3.84 -4.71
CA ALA A 27 9.01 -4.54 -5.58
C ALA A 27 9.16 -6.05 -5.49
N LEU A 28 10.40 -6.56 -5.46
CA LEU A 28 10.68 -7.98 -5.26
C LEU A 28 10.25 -8.47 -3.87
N ASP A 29 10.52 -7.67 -2.83
CA ASP A 29 10.11 -7.96 -1.46
C ASP A 29 8.57 -8.03 -1.36
N TYR A 30 7.87 -7.10 -2.03
CA TYR A 30 6.41 -7.10 -2.06
C TYR A 30 5.83 -8.37 -2.72
N THR A 31 6.28 -8.70 -3.93
CA THR A 31 5.73 -9.83 -4.69
C THR A 31 6.03 -11.16 -4.02
N LYS A 32 7.23 -11.28 -3.43
CA LYS A 32 7.59 -12.45 -2.64
C LYS A 32 6.73 -12.57 -1.38
N GLY A 33 6.62 -11.50 -0.59
CA GLY A 33 5.85 -11.53 0.66
C GLY A 33 4.35 -11.74 0.42
N GLU A 34 3.78 -11.15 -0.64
CA GLU A 34 2.37 -11.37 -0.99
C GLU A 34 2.15 -12.83 -1.40
N ALA A 35 3.05 -13.44 -2.17
CA ALA A 35 2.97 -14.85 -2.54
C ALA A 35 3.11 -15.80 -1.33
N GLU A 36 3.93 -15.45 -0.33
CA GLU A 36 4.11 -16.23 0.89
C GLU A 36 2.85 -16.27 1.78
N LEU A 37 1.92 -15.33 1.62
CA LEU A 37 0.63 -15.34 2.32
C LEU A 37 -0.34 -16.39 1.75
N TRP A 38 -0.11 -16.88 0.53
CA TRP A 38 -0.95 -17.92 -0.06
C TRP A 38 -0.64 -19.25 0.59
N GLN A 39 -1.68 -19.90 1.10
CA GLN A 39 -1.57 -21.20 1.75
C GLN A 39 -1.96 -22.32 0.78
N LYS A 40 -1.62 -23.55 1.14
CA LYS A 40 -2.14 -24.74 0.46
C LYS A 40 -3.05 -25.51 1.41
N ASP A 41 -4.22 -25.91 0.92
CA ASP A 41 -5.10 -26.82 1.66
C ASP A 41 -4.55 -28.26 1.67
N ASP A 42 -5.23 -29.16 2.39
CA ASP A 42 -4.86 -30.59 2.47
C ASP A 42 -4.87 -31.32 1.11
N LYS A 43 -5.46 -30.70 0.08
CA LYS A 43 -5.54 -31.22 -1.29
C LYS A 43 -4.52 -30.55 -2.22
N GLY A 44 -3.70 -29.64 -1.70
CA GLY A 44 -2.68 -28.90 -2.44
C GLY A 44 -3.21 -27.72 -3.26
N ASN A 45 -4.48 -27.32 -3.09
CA ASN A 45 -5.04 -26.15 -3.77
C ASN A 45 -4.58 -24.87 -3.09
N GLU A 46 -4.36 -23.81 -3.87
CA GLU A 46 -4.05 -22.49 -3.36
C GLU A 46 -5.26 -21.88 -2.65
N VAL A 47 -5.03 -21.44 -1.41
CA VAL A 47 -6.00 -20.73 -0.58
C VAL A 47 -5.50 -19.31 -0.38
N PRO A 48 -6.26 -18.29 -0.82
CA PRO A 48 -5.86 -16.90 -0.61
C PRO A 48 -5.88 -16.55 0.89
N PRO A 49 -5.03 -15.60 1.33
CA PRO A 49 -5.09 -15.11 2.71
C PRO A 49 -6.45 -14.47 3.02
N LYS A 50 -6.77 -14.36 4.31
CA LYS A 50 -7.94 -13.57 4.72
C LYS A 50 -7.67 -12.11 4.38
N GLN A 51 -8.74 -11.36 4.08
CA GLN A 51 -8.63 -9.96 3.68
C GLN A 51 -7.84 -9.12 4.69
N HIS A 52 -8.10 -9.28 6.00
CA HIS A 52 -7.37 -8.53 7.04
C HIS A 52 -5.87 -8.87 7.10
N GLU A 53 -5.49 -10.13 6.85
CA GLU A 53 -4.06 -10.53 6.83
C GLU A 53 -3.34 -9.88 5.65
N LEU A 54 -4.02 -9.80 4.49
CA LEU A 54 -3.53 -9.11 3.31
C LEU A 54 -3.42 -7.59 3.54
N ASP A 55 -4.42 -6.99 4.18
CA ASP A 55 -4.44 -5.56 4.48
C ASP A 55 -3.33 -5.19 5.48
N GLU A 56 -3.17 -5.95 6.57
CA GLU A 56 -2.08 -5.76 7.55
C GLU A 56 -0.70 -5.88 6.89
N TYR A 57 -0.51 -6.89 6.03
CA TYR A 57 0.73 -7.03 5.26
C TYR A 57 1.00 -5.80 4.39
N ARG A 58 -0.01 -5.29 3.68
CA ARG A 58 0.13 -4.14 2.80
C ARG A 58 0.39 -2.85 3.57
N VAL A 59 -0.27 -2.64 4.71
CA VAL A 59 -0.01 -1.50 5.61
C VAL A 59 1.43 -1.54 6.09
N ARG A 60 1.89 -2.68 6.64
CA ARG A 60 3.26 -2.85 7.10
C ARG A 60 4.27 -2.62 5.98
N PHE A 61 3.98 -3.09 4.77
CA PHE A 61 4.83 -2.87 3.62
C PHE A 61 4.90 -1.37 3.25
N VAL A 62 3.76 -0.67 3.21
CA VAL A 62 3.71 0.78 2.94
C VAL A 62 4.44 1.57 4.02
N ALA A 63 4.30 1.22 5.30
CA ALA A 63 5.06 1.86 6.37
C ALA A 63 6.57 1.74 6.12
N ASN A 64 7.04 0.54 5.77
CA ASN A 64 8.43 0.28 5.43
C ASN A 64 8.88 0.87 4.08
N LEU A 65 7.99 1.52 3.32
CA LEU A 65 8.34 2.15 2.04
C LEU A 65 9.04 3.50 2.24
N PHE A 66 8.68 4.21 3.31
CA PHE A 66 9.18 5.55 3.61
C PHE A 66 10.39 5.46 4.54
N ASP A 67 11.41 6.26 4.25
CA ASP A 67 12.61 6.36 5.11
C ASP A 67 12.35 7.21 6.37
N ASP A 68 11.21 7.91 6.44
CA ASP A 68 10.80 8.72 7.60
C ASP A 68 10.31 7.82 8.75
N GLU A 69 11.01 7.88 9.88
CA GLU A 69 10.73 7.07 11.07
C GLU A 69 9.35 7.33 11.70
N ASP A 70 8.71 8.48 11.40
CA ASP A 70 7.34 8.77 11.82
C ASP A 70 6.30 7.93 11.05
N VAL A 71 6.68 7.27 9.94
CA VAL A 71 5.80 6.40 9.13
C VAL A 71 5.89 4.96 9.62
N THR A 72 5.15 4.68 10.68
CA THR A 72 5.01 3.34 11.29
C THR A 72 3.70 2.65 10.88
N GLU A 73 3.61 1.35 11.09
CA GLU A 73 2.37 0.57 10.85
C GLU A 73 1.17 1.19 11.58
N ASP A 74 1.32 1.52 12.87
CA ASP A 74 0.28 2.15 13.68
C ASP A 74 -0.13 3.52 13.13
N THR A 75 0.82 4.36 12.73
CA THR A 75 0.49 5.68 12.18
C THR A 75 -0.22 5.59 10.84
N VAL A 76 0.04 4.56 10.04
CA VAL A 76 -0.69 4.32 8.79
C VAL A 76 -2.11 3.84 9.09
N LEU A 77 -2.28 2.88 10.02
CA LEU A 77 -3.59 2.37 10.42
C LEU A 77 -4.49 3.43 11.03
N ASP A 78 -3.95 4.23 11.96
CA ASP A 78 -4.71 5.27 12.66
C ASP A 78 -4.87 6.55 11.83
N GLY A 79 -3.95 6.79 10.89
CA GLY A 79 -3.84 8.05 10.17
C GLY A 79 -4.59 8.10 8.85
N LEU A 80 -4.90 6.94 8.25
CA LEU A 80 -5.71 6.86 7.04
C LEU A 80 -7.20 6.87 7.39
N ASP A 81 -7.99 7.52 6.53
CA ASP A 81 -9.44 7.37 6.60
C ASP A 81 -9.84 5.97 6.14
N ALA A 82 -10.74 5.30 6.87
CA ALA A 82 -11.15 3.93 6.58
C ALA A 82 -11.77 3.78 5.18
N GLU A 83 -12.46 4.81 4.67
CA GLU A 83 -13.09 4.78 3.34
C GLU A 83 -12.04 4.87 2.21
N GLU A 84 -10.89 5.50 2.48
CA GLU A 84 -9.85 5.73 1.48
C GLU A 84 -8.65 4.78 1.63
N ALA A 85 -8.48 4.14 2.79
CA ALA A 85 -7.28 3.39 3.17
C ALA A 85 -6.88 2.35 2.12
N SER A 86 -7.83 1.49 1.72
CA SER A 86 -7.57 0.45 0.71
C SER A 86 -7.09 1.03 -0.61
N LYS A 87 -7.66 2.17 -1.05
CA LYS A 87 -7.29 2.81 -2.31
C LYS A 87 -5.90 3.45 -2.20
N VAL A 88 -5.61 4.18 -1.14
CA VAL A 88 -4.31 4.84 -0.94
C VAL A 88 -3.19 3.81 -0.90
N ILE A 89 -3.37 2.73 -0.12
CA ILE A 89 -2.41 1.63 0.01
C ILE A 89 -2.21 0.93 -1.35
N SER A 90 -3.31 0.62 -2.06
CA SER A 90 -3.24 -0.05 -3.36
C SER A 90 -2.59 0.82 -4.44
N ASP A 91 -2.93 2.11 -4.51
CA ASP A 91 -2.33 3.05 -5.48
C ASP A 91 -0.80 3.15 -5.28
N LEU A 92 -0.34 3.22 -4.02
CA LEU A 92 1.09 3.23 -3.70
C LEU A 92 1.75 1.93 -4.18
N ILE A 93 1.20 0.77 -3.83
CA ILE A 93 1.80 -0.51 -4.21
C ILE A 93 1.77 -0.68 -5.74
N MET A 94 0.61 -0.55 -6.38
CA MET A 94 0.45 -0.85 -7.80
C MET A 94 1.24 0.11 -8.68
N TYR A 95 1.14 1.42 -8.42
CA TYR A 95 1.68 2.42 -9.35
C TYR A 95 3.07 2.91 -8.96
N ARG A 96 3.41 2.90 -7.67
CA ARG A 96 4.72 3.40 -7.19
C ARG A 96 5.73 2.29 -6.99
N VAL A 97 5.28 1.11 -6.54
CA VAL A 97 6.17 -0.02 -6.28
C VAL A 97 6.25 -0.96 -7.47
N LEU A 98 5.10 -1.42 -7.98
CA LEU A 98 5.04 -2.40 -9.08
C LEU A 98 5.11 -1.76 -10.48
N GLY A 99 4.95 -0.44 -10.56
CA GLY A 99 5.09 0.30 -11.81
C GLY A 99 3.97 0.06 -12.82
N TYR A 100 2.80 -0.42 -12.37
CA TYR A 100 1.62 -0.45 -13.21
C TYR A 100 1.28 0.97 -13.67
N LYS A 101 0.68 1.08 -14.86
CA LYS A 101 0.16 2.35 -15.34
C LYS A 101 -1.24 2.54 -14.77
N LYS A 102 -1.48 3.69 -14.17
CA LYS A 102 -2.84 4.10 -13.82
C LYS A 102 -3.58 4.37 -15.12
N GLU A 103 -4.58 3.55 -15.46
CA GLU A 103 -5.43 3.84 -16.62
C GLU A 103 -6.20 5.15 -16.31
N GLU A 104 -6.25 6.07 -17.28
CA GLU A 104 -6.83 7.41 -17.10
C GLU A 104 -8.36 7.40 -16.93
N SER A 105 -9.01 6.23 -16.95
CA SER A 105 -10.47 6.04 -16.93
C SER A 105 -11.16 6.40 -15.60
N ASP A 106 -10.43 6.65 -14.52
CA ASP A 106 -11.01 7.07 -13.23
C ASP A 106 -11.16 8.60 -13.05
N GLN A 107 -10.77 9.41 -14.04
CA GLN A 107 -10.89 10.88 -13.94
C GLN A 107 -12.20 11.47 -14.49
N GLU A 108 -13.06 10.69 -15.14
CA GLU A 108 -14.30 11.19 -15.80
C GLU A 108 -15.60 11.01 -15.00
N ALA A 109 -15.55 10.71 -13.69
CA ALA A 109 -16.76 10.60 -12.86
C ALA A 109 -17.11 11.86 -12.03
N THR A 110 -16.26 12.89 -11.97
CA THR A 110 -16.52 14.12 -11.17
C THR A 110 -16.63 15.41 -11.99
N LYS A 111 -16.98 15.31 -13.27
CA LYS A 111 -17.40 16.46 -14.09
C LYS A 111 -18.64 16.13 -14.94
N LYS A 112 -19.79 15.89 -14.30
CA LYS A 112 -21.11 16.17 -14.89
C LYS A 112 -22.09 16.59 -13.82
#